data_AF-A0A920LDG6-F1
#
_entry.id   AF-A0A920LDG6-F1
#
_cell.length_a   1.000
_cell.length_b   1.000
_cell.length_c   1.000
_cell.angle_alpha   90.00
_cell.angle_beta   90.00
_cell.angle_gamma   90.00
#
_symmetry.space_group_name_H-M   'P 1'
#
loop_
_entity.id
_entity.type
_entity.pdbx_description
1 polymer ?
#
loop_
_entity_poly.entity_id
_entity_poly.type
_entity_poly.pdbx_seq_one_letter_code
_entity_poly.pdbx_strand_id
1 'polypeptide(L)'
;MNNGESILINIPPLTQERRIELVKLAKSEAENAKVSVRNSRKDANNEIRKSEFSEDIRANYELDIQEITDKYVKKIDSIFSSKEAEILKV
;
A
#
# COMPACT_ATOMS: atom_id res chain seq x y z
N MET A 1 -10.55 -19.62 -39.34
CA MET A 1 -9.23 -20.12 -38.93
C MET A 1 -8.74 -19.20 -37.84
N ASN A 2 -8.72 -19.66 -36.60
CA ASN A 2 -8.25 -18.89 -35.45
C ASN A 2 -6.78 -19.28 -35.26
N ASN A 3 -5.87 -18.47 -35.78
CA ASN A 3 -4.43 -18.72 -35.62
C ASN A 3 -4.09 -18.44 -34.16
N GLY A 4 -3.97 -19.50 -33.36
CA GLY A 4 -3.75 -19.49 -31.91
C GLY A 4 -2.42 -18.90 -31.43
N GLU A 5 -1.86 -17.92 -32.15
CA GLU A 5 -0.64 -17.20 -31.76
C GLU A 5 -0.92 -15.96 -30.89
N SER A 6 -2.14 -15.40 -30.91
CA SER A 6 -2.45 -14.22 -30.08
C SER A 6 -3.94 -14.07 -29.78
N ILE A 7 -4.26 -13.78 -28.52
CA ILE A 7 -5.61 -13.46 -28.05
C ILE A 7 -5.72 -11.94 -27.91
N LEU A 8 -6.51 -11.31 -28.77
CA LEU A 8 -6.81 -9.88 -28.65
C LEU A 8 -8.01 -9.68 -27.73
N ILE A 9 -7.80 -9.03 -26.58
CA ILE A 9 -8.88 -8.66 -25.65
C ILE A 9 -9.21 -7.19 -25.84
N ASN A 10 -10.36 -6.90 -26.43
CA ASN A 10 -10.87 -5.54 -26.56
C ASN A 10 -11.51 -5.10 -25.23
N ILE A 11 -10.86 -4.17 -24.53
CA ILE A 11 -11.40 -3.60 -23.29
C ILE A 11 -12.23 -2.37 -23.67
N PRO A 12 -13.54 -2.35 -23.38
CA PRO A 12 -14.38 -1.18 -23.64
C PRO A 12 -13.94 0.00 -22.77
N PRO A 13 -14.09 1.25 -23.24
CA PRO A 13 -13.77 2.42 -22.45
C PRO A 13 -14.63 2.45 -21.19
N LEU A 14 -13.98 2.69 -20.05
CA LEU A 14 -14.68 2.80 -18.77
C LEU A 14 -15.53 4.07 -18.74
N THR A 15 -16.79 3.94 -18.29
CA THR A 15 -17.64 5.09 -17.98
C THR A 15 -17.09 5.87 -16.79
N GLN A 16 -17.49 7.14 -16.65
CA GLN A 16 -17.07 7.98 -15.53
C GLN A 16 -17.49 7.40 -14.18
N GLU A 17 -18.70 6.84 -14.08
CA GLU A 17 -19.18 6.13 -12.89
C GLU A 17 -18.27 4.97 -12.50
N ARG A 18 -17.87 4.14 -13.48
CA ARG A 18 -17.01 2.99 -13.22
C ARG A 18 -15.60 3.41 -12.76
N ARG A 19 -15.08 4.52 -13.27
CA ARG A 19 -13.80 5.09 -12.81
C ARG A 19 -13.88 5.53 -11.35
N ILE A 20 -14.97 6.19 -10.95
CA ILE A 20 -15.19 6.62 -9.55
C ILE A 20 -15.25 5.41 -8.61
N GLU A 21 -15.94 4.33 -8.99
CA GLU A 21 -15.98 3.09 -8.20
C GLU A 21 -14.58 2.49 -8.01
N LEU A 22 -13.77 2.47 -9.06
CA LEU A 22 -12.40 1.95 -9.00
C LEU A 22 -11.50 2.81 -8.09
N VAL A 23 -11.65 4.14 -8.10
CA VAL A 23 -10.94 5.03 -7.16
C VAL A 23 -11.34 4.73 -5.72
N LYS A 24 -12.64 4.54 -5.44
CA LYS A 24 -13.12 4.18 -4.09
C LYS A 24 -12.52 2.85 -3.61
N LEU A 25 -12.48 1.85 -4.49
CA LEU A 25 -11.86 0.56 -4.18
C LEU A 25 -10.37 0.72 -3.89
N ALA A 26 -9.63 1.43 -4.76
CA ALA A 26 -8.21 1.69 -4.57
C ALA A 26 -7.92 2.43 -3.26
N LYS A 27 -8.79 3.34 -2.86
CA LYS A 27 -8.68 4.06 -1.58
C LYS A 27 -8.88 3.13 -0.39
N SER A 28 -9.87 2.23 -0.46
CA SER A 28 -10.09 1.22 0.58
C SER A 28 -8.87 0.32 0.76
N GLU A 29 -8.27 -0.13 -0.35
CA GLU A 29 -7.05 -0.95 -0.31
C GLU A 29 -5.86 -0.18 0.28
N ALA A 30 -5.69 1.10 -0.06
CA ALA A 30 -4.64 1.94 0.49
C ALA A 30 -4.79 2.10 2.02
N GLU A 31 -6.02 2.30 2.52
CA GLU A 31 -6.27 2.40 3.96
C GLU A 31 -6.05 1.07 4.68
N ASN A 32 -6.48 -0.06 4.09
CA ASN A 32 -6.19 -1.40 4.62
C ASN A 32 -4.68 -1.64 4.75
N ALA A 33 -3.90 -1.26 3.73
CA ALA A 33 -2.45 -1.37 3.75
C ALA A 33 -1.83 -0.51 4.88
N LYS A 34 -2.31 0.73 5.08
CA LYS A 34 -1.84 1.57 6.19
C LYS A 34 -2.17 0.98 7.55
N VAL A 35 -3.35 0.39 7.72
CA VAL A 35 -3.74 -0.31 8.96
C VAL A 35 -2.80 -1.48 9.23
N SER A 36 -2.51 -2.29 8.21
CA SER A 36 -1.55 -3.40 8.33
C SER A 36 -0.16 -2.93 8.77
N VAL A 37 0.37 -1.88 8.14
CA VAL A 37 1.67 -1.29 8.52
C VAL A 37 1.68 -0.82 9.98
N ARG A 38 0.62 -0.15 10.45
CA ARG A 38 0.51 0.29 11.85
C ARG A 38 0.44 -0.88 12.83
N ASN A 39 -0.24 -1.96 12.46
CA ASN A 39 -0.29 -3.18 13.27
C ASN A 39 1.09 -3.83 13.36
N SER A 40 1.79 -4.00 12.23
CA SER A 40 3.15 -4.55 12.23
C SER A 40 4.12 -3.72 13.09
N ARG A 41 4.02 -2.38 13.07
CA ARG A 41 4.80 -1.52 13.99
C ARG A 41 4.50 -1.84 15.45
N LYS A 42 3.21 -1.97 15.81
CA LYS A 42 2.80 -2.28 17.19
C LYS A 42 3.36 -3.64 17.61
N ASP A 43 3.29 -4.63 16.74
CA ASP A 43 3.78 -5.98 17.04
C ASP A 43 5.30 -5.98 17.22
N ALA A 44 6.05 -5.31 16.33
CA ALA A 44 7.49 -5.16 16.46
C ALA A 44 7.90 -4.43 17.76
N ASN A 45 7.21 -3.35 18.12
CA ASN A 45 7.46 -2.65 19.38
C ASN A 45 7.16 -3.53 20.61
N ASN A 46 6.13 -4.37 20.54
CA ASN A 46 5.83 -5.32 21.62
C ASN A 46 6.92 -6.39 21.76
N GLU A 47 7.51 -6.86 20.66
CA GLU A 47 8.64 -7.79 20.68
C GLU A 47 9.89 -7.16 21.29
N ILE A 48 10.22 -5.92 20.91
CA ILE A 48 11.34 -5.16 21.50
C ILE A 48 11.16 -5.00 23.01
N ARG A 49 9.94 -4.72 23.47
CA ARG A 49 9.66 -4.60 24.92
C ARG A 49 9.85 -5.91 25.68
N LYS A 50 9.59 -7.05 25.04
CA LYS A 50 9.78 -8.39 25.64
C LYS A 50 11.23 -8.86 25.60
N SER A 51 12.05 -8.28 24.72
CA SER A 51 13.48 -8.60 24.62
C SER A 51 14.27 -8.05 25.82
N GLU A 52 15.36 -8.73 26.18
CA GLU A 52 16.28 -8.30 27.24
C GLU A 52 17.41 -7.39 26.71
N PHE A 53 17.14 -6.59 25.68
CA PHE A 53 18.10 -5.61 25.17
C PHE A 53 18.29 -4.44 26.16
N SER A 54 19.45 -3.79 26.12
CA SER A 54 19.68 -2.53 26.85
C SER A 54 18.75 -1.43 26.37
N GLU A 55 18.51 -0.41 27.21
CA GLU A 55 17.64 0.73 26.86
C GLU A 55 18.12 1.46 25.59
N ASP A 56 19.43 1.68 25.46
CA ASP A 56 20.01 2.34 24.28
C ASP A 56 19.74 1.56 22.97
N ILE A 57 19.85 0.23 23.02
CA ILE A 57 19.60 -0.62 21.85
C ILE A 57 18.10 -0.62 21.50
N ARG A 58 17.22 -0.64 22.50
CA ARG A 58 15.77 -0.56 22.27
C ARG A 58 15.36 0.76 21.64
N ALA A 59 15.93 1.87 22.10
CA ALA A 59 15.67 3.19 21.53
C ALA A 59 16.07 3.26 20.04
N ASN A 60 17.24 2.69 19.68
CA ASN A 60 17.67 2.64 18.29
C ASN A 60 16.73 1.80 17.42
N TYR A 61 16.30 0.61 17.88
CA TYR A 61 15.37 -0.21 17.12
C TYR A 61 13.99 0.44 16.96
N GLU A 62 13.49 1.16 17.97
CA GLU A 62 12.23 1.91 17.85
C GLU A 62 12.33 3.02 16.80
N LEU A 63 13.48 3.70 16.70
CA LEU A 63 13.76 4.68 15.64
C LEU A 63 13.77 4.03 14.26
N ASP A 64 14.49 2.92 14.10
CA ASP A 64 14.57 2.20 12.82
C ASP A 64 13.19 1.73 12.34
N ILE A 65 12.39 1.16 13.26
CA ILE A 65 11.02 0.75 12.97
C ILE A 65 10.16 1.94 12.55
N GLN A 66 10.31 3.08 13.22
CA GLN A 66 9.56 4.29 12.89
C GLN A 66 9.93 4.82 11.50
N GLU A 67 11.21 4.87 11.16
CA GLU A 67 11.68 5.26 9.82
C GLU A 67 11.14 4.33 8.73
N ILE A 68 11.20 3.01 8.95
CA ILE A 68 10.66 2.01 8.02
C ILE A 68 9.14 2.20 7.86
N THR A 69 8.41 2.39 8.96
CA THR A 69 6.97 2.61 8.96
C THR A 69 6.62 3.84 8.12
N ASP A 70 7.27 4.97 8.39
CA ASP A 70 7.01 6.23 7.69
C ASP A 70 7.34 6.15 6.20
N LYS A 71 8.42 5.43 5.85
CA LYS A 71 8.78 5.16 4.45
C LYS A 71 7.67 4.40 3.73
N TYR A 72 7.13 3.35 4.33
CA TYR A 72 6.08 2.55 3.69
C TYR A 72 4.73 3.27 3.64
N VAL A 73 4.39 4.08 4.65
CA VAL A 73 3.19 4.94 4.60
C VAL A 73 3.27 5.91 3.42
N LYS A 74 4.40 6.62 3.28
CA LYS A 74 4.62 7.53 2.14
C LYS A 74 4.56 6.80 0.79
N LYS A 75 5.09 5.58 0.73
CA LYS A 75 5.03 4.76 -0.49
C LYS A 75 3.59 4.38 -0.85
N ILE A 76 2.77 4.00 0.13
CA ILE A 76 1.36 3.69 -0.08
C ILE A 76 0.62 4.92 -0.63
N ASP A 77 0.83 6.10 -0.03
CA ASP A 77 0.19 7.34 -0.49
C ASP A 77 0.61 7.71 -1.92
N SER A 78 1.89 7.56 -2.25
CA SER A 78 2.41 7.83 -3.60
C SER A 78 1.82 6.87 -4.65
N ILE A 79 1.70 5.58 -4.33
CA ILE A 79 1.10 4.58 -5.21
C ILE A 79 -0.39 4.89 -5.42
N PHE A 80 -1.12 5.17 -4.35
CA PHE A 80 -2.54 5.50 -4.43
C PHE A 80 -2.76 6.75 -5.29
N SER A 81 -2.01 7.83 -5.04
CA SER A 81 -2.12 9.08 -5.82
C SER A 81 -1.81 8.86 -7.31
N SER A 82 -0.78 8.06 -7.61
CA SER A 82 -0.45 7.71 -9.01
C SER A 82 -1.58 6.91 -9.67
N LYS A 83 -2.16 5.95 -8.96
CA LYS A 83 -3.25 5.11 -9.47
C LYS A 83 -4.54 5.90 -9.63
N GLU A 84 -4.86 6.79 -8.70
CA GLU A 84 -6.01 7.68 -8.80
C GLU A 84 -5.91 8.58 -10.03
N ALA A 85 -4.74 9.20 -10.26
CA ALA A 85 -4.49 10.01 -11.44
C ALA A 85 -4.63 9.19 -12.74
N GLU A 86 -4.10 7.95 -12.78
CA GLU A 86 -4.24 7.04 -13.93
C GLU A 86 -5.70 6.68 -14.21
N ILE A 87 -6.48 6.37 -13.18
CA ILE A 87 -7.90 6.00 -13.32
C ILE A 87 -8.74 7.19 -13.79
N LEU A 88 -8.41 8.41 -13.38
CA LEU A 88 -9.13 9.63 -13.75
C LEU A 88 -8.69 10.22 -15.10
N LYS A 89 -7.51 9.86 -15.59
CA LYS A 89 -7.01 10.34 -16.89
C LYS A 89 -7.83 9.74 -18.04
N VAL A 90 -8.25 10.60 -18.95
CA VAL A 90 -8.92 10.28 -20.23
C VAL A 90 -7.86 10.12 -21.31
#